data_AF-A0A3Q2PLS0-F1
#
_entry.id   AF-A0A3Q2PLS0-F1
#
_cell.length_a   1.000
_cell.length_b   1.000
_cell.length_c   1.000
_cell.angle_alpha   90.00
_cell.angle_beta   90.00
_cell.angle_gamma   90.00
#
_symmetry.space_group_name_H-M   'P 1'
#
loop_
_entity.id
_entity.type
_entity.pdbx_description
1 polymer ?
#
loop_
_entity_poly.entity_id
_entity_poly.type
_entity_poly.pdbx_seq_one_letter_code
_entity_poly.pdbx_strand_id
1 'polypeptide(L)'
;MDLVGFSIRLQLLLSSCLGLEFLGTPGQWARYLRWDASTRGDLSFQFKTEASESLLLYFDDGGYCDFLQLAVVEGRLQLRFSIDCAETTVVSDRRVDDGSWHAATLSRYNLRTVLVLDGQAKADEVKPQRQFMKIVSDLFLGGVPQDIRNGALTLPTVRTMQPFRGTITDLKFGSSQPLFLGSLKVPLESEGWCTVNPCENGGTCMVIDGEPVCDCSKTEYKGRLCNEGVSKTIPGLAHMMAEQAKSKDFKRTQEGRTADQFSEEPSPAFLSANQSVHSAAVICRRDL
;
A
#
# COMPACT_ATOMS: atom_id res chain seq x y z
N MET A 1 -49.71 -4.88 -40.32
CA MET A 1 -50.50 -4.23 -39.27
C MET A 1 -50.53 -5.20 -38.09
N ASP A 2 -49.39 -5.44 -37.46
CA ASP A 2 -48.83 -4.62 -36.35
C ASP A 2 -49.62 -4.91 -35.06
N LEU A 3 -49.09 -5.17 -33.87
CA LEU A 3 -47.79 -5.24 -33.22
C LEU A 3 -48.02 -6.29 -32.09
N VAL A 4 -47.06 -6.97 -31.48
CA VAL A 4 -46.17 -6.43 -30.45
C VAL A 4 -45.24 -7.59 -30.08
N GLY A 5 -43.96 -7.47 -30.43
CA GLY A 5 -42.90 -8.23 -29.78
C GLY A 5 -42.73 -7.69 -28.37
N PHE A 6 -42.98 -8.51 -27.36
CA PHE A 6 -42.57 -8.20 -25.99
C PHE A 6 -41.14 -8.69 -25.82
N SER A 7 -40.21 -7.73 -25.89
CA SER A 7 -38.79 -7.92 -25.59
C SER A 7 -38.61 -8.64 -24.25
N ILE A 8 -37.94 -9.78 -24.28
CA ILE A 8 -37.23 -10.31 -23.12
C ILE A 8 -36.10 -9.30 -22.86
N ARG A 9 -36.35 -8.34 -21.96
CA ARG A 9 -35.29 -7.53 -21.37
C ARG A 9 -34.46 -8.46 -20.50
N LEU A 10 -33.46 -9.09 -21.10
CA LEU A 10 -32.33 -9.66 -20.37
C LEU A 10 -31.61 -8.48 -19.72
N GLN A 11 -32.04 -8.09 -18.53
CA GLN A 11 -31.22 -7.28 -17.65
C GLN A 11 -30.04 -8.17 -17.26
N LEU A 12 -28.95 -8.05 -18.03
CA LEU A 12 -27.62 -8.38 -17.55
C LEU A 12 -27.46 -7.61 -16.24
N LEU A 13 -27.60 -8.31 -15.12
CA LEU A 13 -27.07 -7.86 -13.85
C LEU A 13 -25.56 -7.74 -14.10
N LEU A 14 -25.11 -6.52 -14.41
CA LEU A 14 -23.71 -6.15 -14.29
C LEU A 14 -23.39 -6.37 -12.81
N SER A 15 -22.92 -7.56 -12.47
CA SER A 15 -22.23 -7.78 -11.22
C SER A 15 -20.97 -6.94 -11.33
N SER A 16 -21.07 -5.70 -10.83
CA SER A 16 -19.91 -4.87 -10.56
C SER A 16 -19.17 -5.56 -9.42
N CYS A 17 -18.27 -6.47 -9.76
CA CYS A 17 -17.25 -6.94 -8.82
C CYS A 17 -16.38 -5.72 -8.55
N LEU A 18 -16.73 -4.93 -7.53
CA LEU A 18 -16.02 -3.72 -7.21
C LEU A 18 -14.64 -4.12 -6.66
N GLY A 19 -13.60 -3.49 -7.20
CA GLY A 19 -12.24 -3.70 -6.74
C GLY A 19 -12.04 -3.22 -5.29
N LEU A 20 -10.87 -3.49 -4.73
CA LEU A 20 -10.48 -2.89 -3.45
C LEU A 20 -10.15 -1.41 -3.66
N GLU A 21 -10.82 -0.53 -2.93
CA GLU A 21 -10.49 0.90 -2.87
C GLU A 21 -9.52 1.16 -1.71
N PHE A 22 -8.35 1.68 -2.07
CA PHE A 22 -7.32 2.11 -1.13
C PHE A 22 -7.35 3.63 -1.04
N LEU A 23 -7.62 4.15 0.16
CA LEU A 23 -7.76 5.59 0.39
C LEU A 23 -6.42 6.31 0.59
N GLY A 24 -5.31 5.56 0.67
CA GLY A 24 -3.97 6.07 0.94
C GLY A 24 -3.69 6.24 2.44
N THR A 25 -4.47 5.59 3.29
CA THR A 25 -4.39 5.76 4.74
C THR A 25 -3.11 5.10 5.30
N PRO A 26 -2.35 5.76 6.19
CA PRO A 26 -1.19 5.15 6.84
C PRO A 26 -1.53 3.81 7.51
N GLY A 27 -0.74 2.78 7.18
CA GLY A 27 -0.91 1.42 7.69
C GLY A 27 -2.08 0.63 7.10
N GLN A 28 -2.72 1.12 6.04
CA GLN A 28 -3.66 0.28 5.27
C GLN A 28 -2.90 -0.86 4.58
N TRP A 29 -3.59 -1.98 4.37
CA TRP A 29 -3.11 -3.08 3.53
C TRP A 29 -4.24 -4.06 3.24
N ALA A 30 -4.10 -4.79 2.15
CA ALA A 30 -4.84 -6.03 1.90
C ALA A 30 -3.84 -7.19 1.79
N ARG A 31 -4.20 -8.35 2.35
CA ARG A 31 -3.32 -9.52 2.43
C ARG A 31 -3.96 -10.70 1.71
N TYR A 32 -3.18 -11.34 0.85
CA TYR A 32 -3.55 -12.54 0.13
C TYR A 32 -2.54 -13.65 0.43
N LEU A 33 -2.99 -14.90 0.34
CA LEU A 33 -2.09 -16.04 0.43
C LEU A 33 -0.98 -15.89 -0.59
N ARG A 34 0.22 -16.29 -0.17
CA ARG A 34 1.44 -16.26 -0.97
C ARG A 34 1.22 -16.68 -2.43
N TRP A 35 1.75 -15.86 -3.34
CA TRP A 35 1.94 -16.23 -4.74
C TRP A 35 3.16 -17.14 -4.87
N ASP A 36 2.98 -18.36 -5.38
CA ASP A 36 4.09 -19.28 -5.65
C ASP A 36 4.84 -18.87 -6.92
N ALA A 37 5.69 -17.86 -6.79
CA ALA A 37 6.57 -17.37 -7.83
C ALA A 37 8.01 -17.89 -7.67
N SER A 38 8.24 -19.02 -6.99
CA SER A 38 9.60 -19.51 -6.66
C SER A 38 10.47 -19.78 -7.90
N THR A 39 9.88 -20.30 -8.97
CA THR A 39 10.57 -20.54 -10.25
C THR A 39 9.85 -19.91 -11.44
N ARG A 40 8.53 -20.04 -11.50
CA ARG A 40 7.69 -19.49 -12.57
C ARG A 40 6.34 -19.09 -12.02
N GLY A 41 5.72 -18.11 -12.65
CA GLY A 41 4.35 -17.73 -12.34
C GLY A 41 4.00 -16.42 -12.99
N ASP A 42 2.70 -16.21 -13.13
CA ASP A 42 2.13 -14.93 -13.57
C ASP A 42 1.22 -14.38 -12.46
N LEU A 43 1.31 -13.08 -12.22
CA LEU A 43 0.39 -12.33 -11.37
C LEU A 43 -0.15 -11.16 -12.20
N SER A 44 -1.46 -11.02 -12.28
CA SER A 44 -2.09 -9.93 -13.04
C SER A 44 -3.17 -9.22 -12.23
N PHE A 45 -3.37 -7.94 -12.51
CA PHE A 45 -4.41 -7.11 -11.92
C PHE A 45 -4.66 -5.87 -12.77
N GLN A 46 -5.78 -5.20 -12.53
CA GLN A 46 -6.07 -3.89 -13.08
C GLN A 46 -6.08 -2.85 -11.95
N PHE A 47 -5.63 -1.64 -12.23
CA PHE A 47 -5.61 -0.57 -11.23
C PHE A 47 -5.82 0.80 -11.85
N LYS A 48 -6.24 1.76 -11.01
CA LYS A 48 -6.28 3.20 -11.32
C LYS A 48 -5.69 3.98 -10.16
N THR A 49 -4.91 5.03 -10.44
CA THR A 49 -4.31 5.89 -9.42
C THR A 49 -3.97 7.28 -9.98
N GLU A 50 -3.92 8.28 -9.10
CA GLU A 50 -3.37 9.61 -9.36
C GLU A 50 -2.09 9.84 -8.54
N ALA A 51 -1.65 8.85 -7.76
CA ALA A 51 -0.48 8.98 -6.91
C ALA A 51 0.79 8.74 -7.73
N SER A 52 1.72 9.69 -7.70
CA SER A 52 3.01 9.56 -8.37
C SER A 52 4.04 8.77 -7.57
N GLU A 53 3.79 8.54 -6.29
CA GLU A 53 4.63 7.76 -5.36
C GLU A 53 3.73 6.87 -4.49
N SER A 54 3.85 5.54 -4.61
CA SER A 54 3.14 4.62 -3.71
C SER A 54 3.59 3.16 -3.79
N LEU A 55 3.43 2.40 -2.70
CA LEU A 55 3.63 0.95 -2.69
C LEU A 55 2.37 0.22 -3.18
N LEU A 56 2.49 -0.50 -4.29
CA LEU A 56 1.39 -1.31 -4.85
C LEU A 56 1.37 -2.73 -4.29
N LEU A 57 2.50 -3.42 -4.31
CA LEU A 57 2.60 -4.85 -3.99
C LEU A 57 3.95 -5.18 -3.35
N TYR A 58 3.94 -6.05 -2.34
CA TYR A 58 5.16 -6.55 -1.70
C TYR A 58 5.04 -8.01 -1.22
N PHE A 59 6.11 -8.78 -1.38
CA PHE A 59 6.35 -10.05 -0.68
C PHE A 59 7.85 -10.35 -0.58
N ASP A 60 8.24 -11.22 0.35
CA ASP A 60 9.65 -11.56 0.59
C ASP A 60 9.87 -12.96 1.23
N ASP A 61 11.13 -13.25 1.53
CA ASP A 61 11.59 -14.43 2.26
C ASP A 61 11.65 -14.27 3.79
N GLY A 62 11.02 -13.22 4.35
CA GLY A 62 10.94 -13.02 5.78
C GLY A 62 12.19 -12.42 6.41
N GLY A 63 12.87 -11.51 5.70
CA GLY A 63 13.96 -10.70 6.27
C GLY A 63 15.38 -11.13 5.89
N TYR A 64 15.54 -11.93 4.83
CA TYR A 64 16.87 -12.35 4.38
C TYR A 64 17.29 -11.58 3.13
N CYS A 65 17.00 -12.10 1.94
CA CYS A 65 17.55 -11.53 0.70
C CYS A 65 16.58 -11.49 -0.47
N ASP A 66 15.54 -12.31 -0.47
CA ASP A 66 14.63 -12.43 -1.59
C ASP A 66 13.40 -11.57 -1.35
N PHE A 67 13.09 -10.70 -2.31
CA PHE A 67 11.89 -9.88 -2.29
C PHE A 67 11.41 -9.56 -3.69
N LEU A 68 10.14 -9.18 -3.79
CA LEU A 68 9.59 -8.49 -4.95
C LEU A 68 8.73 -7.33 -4.45
N GLN A 69 9.00 -6.16 -5.01
CA GLN A 69 8.28 -4.92 -4.76
C GLN A 69 7.80 -4.36 -6.11
N LEU A 70 6.52 -4.02 -6.19
CA LEU A 70 6.00 -3.15 -7.23
C LEU A 70 5.51 -1.84 -6.60
N ALA A 71 5.92 -0.72 -7.18
CA ALA A 71 5.57 0.61 -6.69
C ALA A 71 5.31 1.56 -7.87
N VAL A 72 4.55 2.62 -7.61
CA VAL A 72 4.56 3.80 -8.47
C VAL A 72 5.68 4.71 -7.98
N VAL A 73 6.60 5.09 -8.87
CA VAL A 73 7.72 6.01 -8.60
C VAL A 73 7.84 6.97 -9.77
N GLU A 74 7.83 8.26 -9.49
CA GLU A 74 7.74 9.35 -10.47
C GLU A 74 6.61 9.15 -11.50
N GLY A 75 5.47 8.59 -11.03
CA GLY A 75 4.30 8.29 -11.85
C GLY A 75 4.44 7.06 -12.73
N ARG A 76 5.54 6.30 -12.69
CA ARG A 76 5.75 5.07 -13.47
C ARG A 76 5.73 3.83 -12.59
N LEU A 77 5.42 2.67 -13.15
CA LEU A 77 5.59 1.41 -12.43
C LEU A 77 7.08 1.05 -12.34
N GLN A 78 7.55 0.87 -11.12
CA GLN A 78 8.89 0.37 -10.81
C GLN A 78 8.77 -0.98 -10.09
N LEU A 79 9.27 -2.02 -10.74
CA LEU A 79 9.40 -3.37 -10.21
C LEU A 79 10.84 -3.56 -9.72
N ARG A 80 11.02 -3.78 -8.42
CA ARG A 80 12.30 -4.17 -7.82
C ARG A 80 12.21 -5.60 -7.33
N PHE A 81 13.24 -6.40 -7.59
CA PHE A 81 13.27 -7.75 -7.07
C PHE A 81 14.70 -8.20 -6.79
N SER A 82 14.85 -9.04 -5.78
CA SER A 82 16.11 -9.66 -5.41
C SER A 82 15.96 -11.17 -5.29
N ILE A 83 16.94 -11.90 -5.79
CA ILE A 83 17.05 -13.35 -5.62
C ILE A 83 18.47 -13.60 -5.13
N ASP A 84 18.62 -14.23 -3.98
CA ASP A 84 19.91 -14.55 -3.37
C ASP A 84 20.82 -13.31 -3.22
N CYS A 85 20.19 -12.21 -2.80
CA CYS A 85 20.80 -10.91 -2.58
C CYS A 85 21.32 -10.22 -3.86
N ALA A 86 21.07 -10.80 -5.05
CA ALA A 86 21.26 -10.13 -6.32
C ALA A 86 19.97 -9.40 -6.68
N GLU A 87 20.03 -8.06 -6.70
CA GLU A 87 18.89 -7.19 -6.96
C GLU A 87 18.95 -6.57 -8.36
N THR A 88 17.78 -6.37 -8.98
CA THR A 88 17.65 -5.46 -10.12
C THR A 88 16.30 -4.71 -10.10
N THR A 89 16.15 -3.75 -11.00
CA THR A 89 14.97 -2.89 -11.16
C THR A 89 14.51 -2.83 -12.61
N VAL A 90 13.19 -2.93 -12.83
CA VAL A 90 12.52 -2.76 -14.12
C VAL A 90 11.53 -1.60 -14.01
N VAL A 91 11.62 -0.64 -14.92
CA VAL A 91 10.73 0.54 -14.94
C VAL A 91 9.90 0.54 -16.22
N SER A 92 8.60 0.84 -16.10
CA SER A 92 7.72 1.03 -17.26
C SER A 92 8.06 2.31 -18.03
N ASP A 93 7.84 2.32 -19.35
CA ASP A 93 8.00 3.54 -20.15
C ASP A 93 6.85 4.53 -19.90
N ARG A 94 5.64 4.00 -19.70
CA ARG A 94 4.42 4.76 -19.49
C ARG A 94 4.22 5.14 -18.04
N ARG A 95 3.65 6.33 -17.85
CA ARG A 95 3.09 6.78 -16.57
C ARG A 95 1.74 6.13 -16.32
N VAL A 96 1.36 6.06 -15.05
CA VAL A 96 0.14 5.42 -14.53
C VAL A 96 -0.62 6.27 -13.51
N ASP A 97 -0.14 7.50 -13.27
CA ASP A 97 -0.69 8.47 -12.33
C ASP A 97 -1.71 9.43 -12.98
N ASP A 98 -2.40 8.97 -14.02
CA ASP A 98 -3.32 9.77 -14.84
C ASP A 98 -4.81 9.58 -14.47
N GLY A 99 -5.10 8.82 -13.40
CA GLY A 99 -6.46 8.51 -12.95
C GLY A 99 -7.20 7.49 -13.83
N SER A 100 -6.57 6.95 -14.88
CA SER A 100 -7.16 5.98 -15.80
C SER A 100 -6.88 4.54 -15.38
N TRP A 101 -7.60 3.60 -15.99
CA TRP A 101 -7.37 2.18 -15.79
C TRP A 101 -6.15 1.70 -16.56
N HIS A 102 -5.29 0.98 -15.86
CA HIS A 102 -4.14 0.27 -16.40
C HIS A 102 -4.21 -1.22 -16.08
N ALA A 103 -3.67 -2.05 -16.97
CA ALA A 103 -3.51 -3.48 -16.76
C ALA A 103 -2.03 -3.82 -16.56
N ALA A 104 -1.71 -4.44 -15.42
CA ALA A 104 -0.35 -4.85 -15.09
C ALA A 104 -0.26 -6.36 -14.93
N THR A 105 0.81 -6.95 -15.48
CA THR A 105 1.18 -8.35 -15.28
C THR A 105 2.65 -8.44 -14.87
N LEU A 106 2.92 -9.20 -13.82
CA LEU A 106 4.25 -9.63 -13.41
C LEU A 106 4.42 -11.09 -13.82
N SER A 107 5.35 -11.36 -14.74
CA SER A 107 5.65 -12.70 -15.22
C SER A 107 7.06 -13.08 -14.84
N ARG A 108 7.23 -14.14 -14.06
CA ARG A 108 8.54 -14.63 -13.64
C ARG A 108 8.89 -15.93 -14.37
N TYR A 109 10.13 -15.99 -14.85
CA TYR A 109 10.71 -17.15 -15.49
C TYR A 109 12.15 -17.33 -15.01
N ASN A 110 12.34 -18.21 -14.02
CA ASN A 110 13.61 -18.42 -13.32
C ASN A 110 14.16 -17.09 -12.76
N LEU A 111 15.31 -16.65 -13.24
CA LEU A 111 15.97 -15.41 -12.79
C LEU A 111 15.43 -14.14 -13.45
N ARG A 112 14.65 -14.30 -14.54
CA ARG A 112 14.09 -13.19 -15.31
C ARG A 112 12.69 -12.85 -14.80
N THR A 113 12.44 -11.57 -14.59
CA THR A 113 11.09 -11.05 -14.28
C THR A 113 10.69 -10.00 -15.31
N VAL A 114 9.46 -10.12 -15.82
CA VAL A 114 8.88 -9.25 -16.84
C VAL A 114 7.73 -8.46 -16.20
N LEU A 115 7.77 -7.14 -16.35
CA LEU A 115 6.67 -6.23 -16.09
C LEU A 115 5.98 -5.93 -17.42
N VAL A 116 4.71 -6.29 -17.54
CA VAL A 116 3.85 -5.90 -18.66
C VAL A 116 2.86 -4.86 -18.18
N LEU A 117 2.87 -3.67 -18.80
CA LEU A 117 1.93 -2.59 -18.54
C LEU A 117 1.21 -2.23 -19.84
N ASP A 118 -0.11 -2.39 -19.88
CA ASP A 118 -0.96 -2.09 -21.03
C ASP A 118 -0.44 -2.74 -22.34
N GLY A 119 0.05 -3.98 -22.22
CA GLY A 119 0.64 -4.74 -23.32
C GLY A 119 2.11 -4.41 -23.65
N GLN A 120 2.72 -3.43 -22.99
CA GLN A 120 4.14 -3.11 -23.15
C GLN A 120 4.99 -3.86 -22.12
N ALA A 121 5.91 -4.70 -22.61
CA ALA A 121 6.76 -5.53 -21.75
C ALA A 121 8.15 -4.91 -21.55
N LYS A 122 8.60 -4.88 -20.29
CA LYS A 122 9.98 -4.61 -19.87
C LYS A 122 10.44 -5.76 -18.99
N ALA A 123 11.70 -6.13 -19.08
CA ALA A 123 12.22 -7.26 -18.33
C ALA A 123 13.67 -7.02 -17.93
N ASP A 124 14.05 -7.64 -16.83
CA ASP A 124 15.45 -7.79 -16.45
C ASP A 124 15.67 -9.12 -15.72
N GLU A 125 16.93 -9.47 -15.52
CA GLU A 125 17.37 -10.72 -14.92
C GLU A 125 18.53 -10.47 -13.95
N VAL A 126 18.46 -11.11 -12.78
CA VAL A 126 19.52 -11.07 -11.77
C VAL A 126 20.54 -12.17 -12.02
N LYS A 127 21.76 -12.03 -11.47
CA LYS A 127 22.84 -13.03 -11.61
C LYS A 127 23.29 -13.64 -10.26
N PRO A 128 22.41 -14.32 -9.52
CA PRO A 128 22.72 -14.97 -8.25
C PRO A 128 23.40 -16.33 -8.39
N GLN A 129 23.83 -16.89 -7.25
CA GLN A 129 24.23 -18.30 -7.17
C GLN A 129 22.99 -19.20 -7.20
N ARG A 130 21.97 -18.91 -6.39
CA ARG A 130 20.71 -19.66 -6.36
C ARG A 130 19.77 -19.27 -7.52
N GLN A 131 19.24 -20.28 -8.20
CA GLN A 131 18.41 -20.12 -9.41
C GLN A 131 16.89 -19.97 -9.13
N PHE A 132 16.48 -19.85 -7.87
CA PHE A 132 15.08 -19.74 -7.46
C PHE A 132 14.90 -18.74 -6.31
N MET A 133 13.72 -18.14 -6.25
CA MET A 133 13.34 -17.21 -5.20
C MET A 133 12.71 -17.98 -4.04
N LYS A 134 13.17 -17.72 -2.82
CA LYS A 134 12.50 -18.13 -1.60
C LYS A 134 11.40 -17.12 -1.31
N ILE A 135 10.22 -17.61 -0.96
CA ILE A 135 9.07 -16.77 -0.63
C ILE A 135 8.46 -17.34 0.64
N VAL A 136 8.41 -16.52 1.68
CA VAL A 136 7.95 -16.88 3.03
C VAL A 136 6.78 -15.99 3.45
N SER A 137 6.75 -14.72 3.07
CA SER A 137 5.61 -13.88 3.40
C SER A 137 4.36 -14.26 2.59
N ASP A 138 3.22 -13.76 3.05
CA ASP A 138 2.04 -13.57 2.23
C ASP A 138 2.24 -12.42 1.22
N LEU A 139 1.29 -12.26 0.30
CA LEU A 139 1.26 -11.14 -0.62
C LEU A 139 0.54 -9.95 0.04
N PHE A 140 1.23 -8.81 0.12
CA PHE A 140 0.63 -7.55 0.57
C PHE A 140 0.33 -6.62 -0.60
N LEU A 141 -0.86 -6.00 -0.58
CA LEU A 141 -1.30 -4.98 -1.53
C LEU A 141 -1.57 -3.65 -0.83
N GLY A 142 -1.17 -2.57 -1.50
CA GLY A 142 -1.45 -1.18 -1.15
C GLY A 142 -0.79 -0.65 0.12
N GLY A 143 0.04 -1.45 0.78
CA GLY A 143 0.75 -1.14 2.01
C GLY A 143 1.19 -2.41 2.73
N VAL A 144 1.87 -2.25 3.86
CA VAL A 144 2.25 -3.36 4.77
C VAL A 144 1.82 -3.04 6.21
N PRO A 145 1.61 -4.07 7.07
CA PRO A 145 1.35 -3.86 8.49
C PRO A 145 2.45 -3.04 9.15
N GLN A 146 2.09 -2.04 9.96
CA GLN A 146 3.05 -1.15 10.62
C GLN A 146 3.71 -1.79 11.85
N ASP A 147 3.07 -2.82 12.41
CA ASP A 147 3.53 -3.63 13.53
C ASP A 147 4.42 -4.81 13.11
N ILE A 148 4.65 -5.00 11.80
CA ILE A 148 5.57 -6.03 11.31
C ILE A 148 6.98 -5.76 11.86
N ARG A 149 7.66 -6.79 12.37
CA ARG A 149 9.02 -6.64 12.92
C ARG A 149 10.00 -6.28 11.81
N ASN A 150 11.00 -5.42 12.10
CA ASN A 150 12.02 -5.03 11.11
C ASN A 150 12.73 -6.23 10.50
N GLY A 151 13.12 -7.21 11.31
CA GLY A 151 13.79 -8.43 10.85
C GLY A 151 12.89 -9.42 10.11
N ALA A 152 11.61 -9.11 9.91
CA ALA A 152 10.70 -9.91 9.08
C ALA A 152 10.51 -9.31 7.68
N LEU A 153 11.10 -8.14 7.40
CA LEU A 153 11.06 -7.49 6.09
C LEU A 153 12.46 -7.53 5.46
N THR A 154 12.56 -8.12 4.28
CA THR A 154 13.81 -8.11 3.50
C THR A 154 14.12 -6.71 2.98
N LEU A 155 13.10 -5.92 2.66
CA LEU A 155 13.23 -4.52 2.28
C LEU A 155 12.51 -3.61 3.30
N PRO A 156 13.15 -3.21 4.41
CA PRO A 156 12.50 -2.44 5.49
C PRO A 156 11.90 -1.09 5.04
N THR A 157 12.41 -0.50 3.96
CA THR A 157 11.93 0.79 3.43
C THR A 157 10.47 0.75 3.00
N VAL A 158 9.90 -0.43 2.73
CA VAL A 158 8.49 -0.57 2.34
C VAL A 158 7.52 -0.08 3.43
N ARG A 159 7.93 -0.09 4.71
CA ARG A 159 7.10 0.39 5.81
C ARG A 159 6.86 1.91 5.74
N THR A 160 7.87 2.65 5.27
CA THR A 160 7.86 4.13 5.21
C THR A 160 7.42 4.66 3.86
N MET A 161 7.15 3.79 2.89
CA MET A 161 6.60 4.19 1.60
C MET A 161 5.16 4.69 1.74
N GLN A 162 4.77 5.58 0.84
CA GLN A 162 3.40 6.05 0.76
C GLN A 162 2.47 4.86 0.45
N PRO A 163 1.40 4.66 1.23
CA PRO A 163 0.39 3.66 0.91
C PRO A 163 -0.29 3.97 -0.43
N PHE A 164 -0.73 2.93 -1.14
CA PHE A 164 -1.41 3.10 -2.42
C PHE A 164 -2.69 3.92 -2.30
N ARG A 165 -2.92 4.87 -3.20
CA ARG A 165 -4.21 5.56 -3.30
C ARG A 165 -4.80 5.27 -4.67
N GLY A 166 -5.95 4.61 -4.70
CA GLY A 166 -6.57 4.18 -5.94
C GLY A 166 -7.43 2.95 -5.78
N THR A 167 -7.74 2.30 -6.90
CA THR A 167 -8.52 1.06 -6.91
C THR A 167 -7.71 -0.05 -7.57
N ILE A 168 -7.77 -1.27 -7.01
CA ILE A 168 -7.19 -2.49 -7.58
C ILE A 168 -8.31 -3.51 -7.78
N THR A 169 -8.40 -4.12 -8.97
CA THR A 169 -9.37 -5.17 -9.28
C THR A 169 -8.72 -6.31 -10.06
N ASP A 170 -9.46 -7.42 -10.19
CA ASP A 170 -9.10 -8.56 -11.02
C ASP A 170 -7.73 -9.19 -10.71
N LEU A 171 -7.32 -9.20 -9.43
CA LEU A 171 -6.09 -9.84 -8.99
C LEU A 171 -6.14 -11.35 -9.23
N LYS A 172 -5.16 -11.90 -9.94
CA LYS A 172 -5.04 -13.32 -10.29
C LYS A 172 -3.62 -13.83 -10.18
N PHE A 173 -3.48 -15.10 -9.80
CA PHE A 173 -2.26 -15.88 -9.98
C PHE A 173 -2.48 -16.85 -11.15
N GLY A 174 -1.90 -16.52 -12.30
CA GLY A 174 -2.22 -17.18 -13.56
C GLY A 174 -3.72 -17.03 -13.87
N SER A 175 -4.44 -18.15 -13.91
CA SER A 175 -5.88 -18.19 -14.16
C SER A 175 -6.73 -18.25 -12.89
N SER A 176 -6.13 -18.38 -11.70
CA SER A 176 -6.85 -18.54 -10.44
C SER A 176 -6.92 -17.23 -9.65
N GLN A 177 -7.99 -17.09 -8.89
CA GLN A 177 -8.14 -15.99 -7.93
C GLN A 177 -7.40 -16.36 -6.64
N PRO A 178 -6.58 -15.47 -6.08
CA PRO A 178 -5.84 -15.75 -4.86
C PRO A 178 -6.75 -15.75 -3.64
N LEU A 179 -6.39 -16.53 -2.62
CA LEU A 179 -7.10 -16.58 -1.35
C LEU A 179 -6.87 -15.27 -0.58
N PHE A 180 -7.95 -14.52 -0.33
CA PHE A 180 -7.91 -13.34 0.53
C PHE A 180 -7.83 -13.74 2.00
N LEU A 181 -6.90 -13.11 2.74
CA LEU A 181 -6.60 -13.42 4.14
C LEU A 181 -6.99 -12.30 5.11
N GLY A 182 -7.46 -11.16 4.60
CA GLY A 182 -7.89 -10.01 5.39
C GLY A 182 -7.33 -8.68 4.90
N SER A 183 -7.87 -7.61 5.44
CA SER A 183 -7.42 -6.24 5.20
C SER A 183 -7.47 -5.42 6.49
N LEU A 184 -6.76 -4.30 6.49
CA LEU A 184 -6.84 -3.28 7.53
C LEU A 184 -6.97 -1.91 6.85
N LYS A 185 -7.93 -1.09 7.29
CA LYS A 185 -8.22 0.24 6.72
C LYS A 185 -8.47 0.26 5.19
N VAL A 186 -8.77 -0.91 4.61
CA VAL A 186 -9.23 -1.07 3.23
C VAL A 186 -10.64 -1.65 3.30
N PRO A 187 -11.68 -0.83 3.08
CA PRO A 187 -13.05 -1.28 3.25
C PRO A 187 -13.38 -2.42 2.29
N LEU A 188 -14.06 -3.45 2.80
CA LEU A 188 -14.62 -4.51 1.97
C LEU A 188 -16.04 -4.12 1.58
N GLU A 189 -16.41 -4.38 0.33
CA GLU A 189 -17.76 -4.11 -0.18
C GLU A 189 -18.85 -4.75 0.69
N SER A 190 -18.59 -5.97 1.20
CA SER A 190 -19.50 -6.72 2.06
C SER A 190 -19.68 -6.13 3.46
N GLU A 191 -18.73 -5.32 3.95
CA GLU A 191 -18.83 -4.70 5.27
C GLU A 191 -19.54 -3.36 5.23
N GLY A 192 -19.67 -2.72 4.05
CA GLY A 192 -20.29 -1.41 3.91
C GLY A 192 -19.38 -0.27 4.36
N TRP A 193 -19.51 0.88 3.68
CA TRP A 193 -18.75 2.08 4.00
C TRP A 193 -19.09 2.57 5.42
N CYS A 194 -18.07 3.02 6.16
CA CYS A 194 -18.15 3.46 7.57
C CYS A 194 -18.42 2.39 8.65
N THR A 195 -18.59 1.10 8.30
CA THR A 195 -18.67 0.02 9.32
C THR A 195 -17.38 -0.07 10.13
N VAL A 196 -16.25 0.09 9.43
CA VAL A 196 -14.97 0.47 10.05
C VAL A 196 -14.75 1.94 9.72
N ASN A 197 -14.66 2.81 10.73
CA ASN A 197 -14.46 4.25 10.53
C ASN A 197 -13.07 4.50 9.89
N PRO A 198 -13.00 4.95 8.63
CA PRO A 198 -11.73 5.22 7.93
C PRO A 198 -11.13 6.59 8.30
N CYS A 199 -11.88 7.44 9.01
CA CYS A 199 -11.45 8.78 9.38
C CYS A 199 -10.46 8.74 10.56
N GLU A 200 -9.39 9.52 10.46
CA GLU A 200 -8.39 9.64 11.50
C GLU A 200 -8.75 10.76 12.49
N ASN A 201 -8.00 10.84 13.60
CA ASN A 201 -8.06 11.94 14.58
C ASN A 201 -9.46 12.26 15.13
N GLY A 202 -10.31 11.25 15.28
CA GLY A 202 -11.67 11.39 15.82
C GLY A 202 -12.69 11.94 14.81
N GLY A 203 -12.36 11.96 13.51
CA GLY A 203 -13.32 12.29 12.46
C GLY A 203 -14.49 11.31 12.43
N THR A 204 -15.68 11.80 12.06
CA THR A 204 -16.88 10.96 11.96
C THR A 204 -17.10 10.56 10.52
N CYS A 205 -17.22 9.25 10.25
CA CYS A 205 -17.54 8.77 8.92
C CYS A 205 -19.05 8.80 8.67
N MET A 206 -19.43 9.31 7.50
CA MET A 206 -20.79 9.31 6.99
C MET A 206 -20.79 8.88 5.53
N VAL A 207 -21.85 8.18 5.11
CA VAL A 207 -22.01 7.78 3.71
C VAL A 207 -22.87 8.82 2.99
N ILE A 208 -22.33 9.46 1.96
CA ILE A 208 -23.03 10.43 1.10
C ILE A 208 -22.96 9.89 -0.33
N ASP A 209 -24.11 9.72 -0.98
CA ASP A 209 -24.23 9.19 -2.35
C ASP A 209 -23.51 7.85 -2.58
N GLY A 210 -23.45 7.01 -1.54
CA GLY A 210 -22.79 5.71 -1.59
C GLY A 210 -21.27 5.74 -1.38
N GLU A 211 -20.69 6.90 -1.09
CA GLU A 211 -19.25 7.07 -0.79
C GLU A 211 -19.00 7.44 0.68
N PRO A 212 -17.89 6.99 1.29
CA PRO A 212 -17.49 7.41 2.63
C PRO A 212 -16.92 8.84 2.61
N VAL A 213 -17.47 9.70 3.46
CA VAL A 213 -17.03 11.08 3.69
C VAL A 213 -16.71 11.25 5.18
N CYS A 214 -15.59 11.90 5.48
CA CYS A 214 -15.19 12.21 6.84
C CYS A 214 -15.58 13.64 7.22
N ASP A 215 -16.39 13.79 8.27
CA ASP A 215 -16.62 15.06 8.94
C ASP A 215 -15.47 15.35 9.92
N CYS A 216 -14.59 16.27 9.51
CA CYS A 216 -13.47 16.74 10.32
C CYS A 216 -13.80 18.04 11.09
N SER A 217 -15.03 18.57 11.01
CA SER A 217 -15.38 19.88 11.60
C SER A 217 -15.21 19.95 13.12
N LYS A 218 -15.27 18.80 13.79
CA LYS A 218 -15.08 18.64 15.24
C LYS A 218 -13.66 18.22 15.61
N THR A 219 -12.73 18.22 14.67
CA THR A 219 -11.32 17.90 14.89
C THR A 219 -10.44 19.10 14.54
N GLU A 220 -9.17 19.06 14.92
CA GLU A 220 -8.17 20.07 14.52
C GLU A 220 -7.50 19.75 13.17
N TYR A 221 -8.06 18.79 12.42
CA TYR A 221 -7.49 18.24 11.20
C TYR A 221 -8.40 18.48 9.99
N LYS A 222 -7.83 18.39 8.79
CA LYS A 222 -8.48 18.54 7.49
C LYS A 222 -8.14 17.35 6.58
N GLY A 223 -8.58 17.44 5.33
CA GLY A 223 -8.38 16.41 4.31
C GLY A 223 -9.53 15.41 4.27
N ARG A 224 -9.54 14.55 3.24
CA ARG A 224 -10.60 13.55 3.01
C ARG A 224 -10.75 12.57 4.17
N LEU A 225 -9.69 12.37 4.97
CA LEU A 225 -9.63 11.41 6.07
C LEU A 225 -9.28 12.06 7.42
N CYS A 226 -9.33 13.39 7.55
CA CYS A 226 -8.97 14.10 8.78
C CYS A 226 -7.54 13.83 9.28
N ASN A 227 -6.58 13.63 8.37
CA ASN A 227 -5.18 13.34 8.69
C ASN A 227 -4.24 14.53 8.46
N GLU A 228 -4.70 15.59 7.79
CA GLU A 228 -3.90 16.79 7.53
C GLU A 228 -3.98 17.75 8.72
N GLY A 229 -2.86 18.04 9.37
CA GLY A 229 -2.82 19.02 10.46
C GLY A 229 -3.11 20.44 9.96
N VAL A 230 -3.99 21.17 10.64
CA VAL A 230 -4.15 22.60 10.37
C VAL A 230 -2.98 23.33 11.00
N SER A 231 -1.98 23.72 10.20
CA SER A 231 -0.93 24.64 10.65
C SER A 231 -1.59 25.95 11.06
N LYS A 232 -1.83 26.10 12.37
CA LYS A 232 -2.13 27.39 12.96
C LYS A 232 -0.83 28.18 12.86
N THR A 233 -0.60 28.89 11.75
CA THR A 233 0.24 30.09 11.80
C THR A 233 -0.38 30.97 12.86
N ILE A 234 0.14 30.90 14.09
CA ILE A 234 -0.18 31.83 15.15
C ILE A 234 0.30 33.19 14.61
N PRO A 235 -0.58 34.13 14.23
CA PRO A 235 -0.16 35.47 13.92
C PRO A 235 0.22 36.09 15.28
N GLY A 236 1.49 35.99 15.66
CA GLY A 236 1.91 36.47 16.97
C GLY A 236 3.32 36.12 17.41
N LEU A 237 3.95 35.06 16.88
CA LEU A 237 5.33 34.71 17.30
C LEU A 237 6.44 35.36 16.48
N ALA A 238 6.10 36.12 15.43
CA ALA A 238 7.09 36.93 14.70
C ALA A 238 7.56 38.17 15.49
N HIS A 239 6.85 38.56 16.56
CA HIS A 239 7.19 39.78 17.31
C HIS A 239 8.15 39.56 18.50
N MET A 240 8.34 38.32 18.98
CA MET A 240 9.27 38.04 20.08
C MET A 240 10.68 37.63 19.66
N MET A 241 10.97 37.52 18.35
CA MET A 241 12.34 37.29 17.86
C MET A 241 13.08 38.56 17.43
N ALA A 242 12.42 39.73 17.44
CA ALA A 242 13.06 41.00 17.08
C ALA A 242 13.81 41.68 18.24
N GLU A 243 13.55 41.31 19.50
CA GLU A 243 14.14 41.97 20.69
C GLU A 243 15.29 41.18 21.35
N GLN A 244 15.50 39.90 21.01
CA GLN A 244 16.60 39.10 21.59
C GLN A 244 17.91 39.08 20.76
N ALA A 245 17.95 39.79 19.64
CA ALA A 245 19.16 39.91 18.80
C ALA A 245 20.15 40.99 19.26
N LYS A 246 19.89 41.70 20.37
CA LYS A 246 20.71 42.84 20.84
C LYS A 246 21.52 42.61 22.12
N SER A 247 21.62 41.38 22.62
CA SER A 247 22.32 41.11 23.90
C SER A 247 23.13 39.80 23.92
N LYS A 248 23.80 39.42 22.82
CA LYS A 248 24.79 38.33 22.86
C LYS A 248 26.01 38.61 21.99
N ASP A 249 26.58 39.79 22.17
CA ASP A 249 27.93 40.12 21.69
C ASP A 249 28.85 40.39 22.89
N PHE A 250 28.93 39.42 23.81
CA PHE A 250 30.00 39.35 24.79
C PHE A 250 30.11 37.92 25.31
N LYS A 251 31.35 37.40 25.33
CA LYS A 251 31.80 36.06 25.78
C LYS A 251 31.79 34.94 24.72
N ARG A 252 32.63 35.17 23.71
CA ARG A 252 33.58 34.14 23.26
C ARG A 252 34.57 33.84 24.41
N THR A 253 35.11 32.63 24.42
CA THR A 253 36.30 32.08 25.13
C THR A 253 36.04 31.19 26.36
N GLN A 254 36.64 29.98 26.29
CA GLN A 254 36.84 28.91 27.32
C GLN A 254 35.62 28.06 27.66
N GLU A 255 35.63 26.72 27.80
CA GLU A 255 36.57 25.56 27.81
C GLU A 255 35.64 24.33 27.58
N GLY A 256 35.97 23.18 26.97
CA GLY A 256 37.03 22.23 27.27
C GLY A 256 36.53 21.05 28.13
N ARG A 257 36.32 19.86 27.51
CA ARG A 257 36.22 18.47 28.11
C ARG A 257 34.98 18.19 29.00
N THR A 258 34.37 17.00 29.12
CA THR A 258 34.70 15.59 28.86
C THR A 258 33.40 14.74 28.89
N ALA A 259 33.53 13.47 28.50
CA ALA A 259 32.58 12.36 28.51
C ALA A 259 31.65 12.23 29.74
N ASP A 260 30.47 11.63 29.56
CA ASP A 260 30.21 10.32 30.18
C ASP A 260 28.93 9.64 29.68
N GLN A 261 29.02 8.33 29.80
CA GLN A 261 28.23 7.22 29.29
C GLN A 261 27.20 6.80 30.34
N PHE A 262 25.99 6.38 29.94
CA PHE A 262 25.16 5.51 30.77
C PHE A 262 24.35 4.52 29.93
N SER A 263 24.47 3.25 30.29
CA SER A 263 23.85 2.07 29.71
C SER A 263 22.64 1.60 30.53
N GLU A 264 21.83 0.73 29.90
CA GLU A 264 21.02 -0.36 30.50
C GLU A 264 19.75 0.04 31.30
N GLU A 265 18.60 -0.66 31.25
CA GLU A 265 18.23 -2.05 30.91
C GLU A 265 16.69 -2.15 30.61
N PRO A 266 16.14 -3.33 30.21
CA PRO A 266 14.82 -3.49 29.56
C PRO A 266 13.70 -4.17 30.38
N SER A 267 12.51 -4.31 29.74
CA SER A 267 11.40 -5.30 29.94
C SER A 267 10.07 -4.73 30.47
N PRO A 268 8.90 -5.42 30.33
CA PRO A 268 8.64 -6.73 29.71
C PRO A 268 7.49 -6.76 28.67
N ALA A 269 7.36 -7.96 28.10
CA ALA A 269 6.36 -8.46 27.17
C ALA A 269 4.88 -8.16 27.52
N PHE A 270 4.07 -7.95 26.48
CA PHE A 270 2.63 -8.15 26.55
C PHE A 270 2.17 -9.16 25.50
N LEU A 271 1.54 -10.21 26.01
CA LEU A 271 0.63 -11.11 25.31
C LEU A 271 -0.60 -10.31 24.85
N SER A 272 -0.98 -10.45 23.60
CA SER A 272 -2.36 -10.28 23.17
C SER A 272 -2.66 -11.29 22.08
N ALA A 273 -3.38 -12.34 22.48
CA ALA A 273 -4.23 -13.09 21.59
C ALA A 273 -5.32 -12.13 21.08
N ASN A 274 -5.62 -12.16 19.79
CA ASN A 274 -6.99 -11.92 19.40
C ASN A 274 -7.41 -12.68 18.16
N GLN A 275 -8.68 -13.05 18.21
CA GLN A 275 -9.36 -14.06 17.42
C GLN A 275 -9.38 -13.72 15.93
N SER A 276 -8.94 -14.68 15.12
CA SER A 276 -9.28 -14.74 13.70
C SER A 276 -10.77 -15.04 13.59
N VAL A 277 -11.59 -14.01 13.43
CA VAL A 277 -12.95 -14.19 12.92
C VAL A 277 -12.82 -14.47 11.43
N HIS A 278 -13.08 -15.71 11.05
CA HIS A 278 -13.25 -16.11 9.66
C HIS A 278 -14.48 -15.39 9.07
N SER A 279 -14.29 -14.19 8.52
CA SER A 279 -15.18 -13.68 7.48
C SER A 279 -14.64 -14.21 6.16
N ALA A 280 -15.34 -15.22 5.62
CA ALA A 280 -15.15 -15.64 4.25
C ALA A 280 -15.47 -14.44 3.35
N ALA A 281 -14.44 -13.71 2.91
CA ALA A 281 -14.61 -12.67 1.91
C ALA A 281 -15.03 -13.37 0.61
N VAL A 282 -16.32 -13.23 0.29
CA VAL A 282 -16.84 -13.52 -1.04
C VAL A 282 -16.33 -12.41 -1.95
N ILE A 283 -15.07 -12.51 -2.37
CA ILE A 283 -14.61 -11.82 -3.57
C ILE A 283 -15.10 -12.70 -4.71
N CYS A 284 -16.05 -12.17 -5.49
CA CYS A 284 -16.99 -12.93 -6.33
C CYS A 284 -16.38 -14.15 -7.05
N ARG A 285 -16.93 -15.34 -6.74
CA ARG A 285 -16.85 -16.49 -7.65
C ARG A 285 -17.48 -16.08 -8.99
N ARG A 286 -16.74 -16.24 -10.08
CA ARG A 286 -17.37 -16.52 -11.38
C ARG A 286 -17.97 -17.91 -11.28
N ASP A 287 -19.28 -17.99 -11.14
CA ASP A 287 -19.98 -19.24 -11.47
C ASP A 287 -19.92 -19.38 -13.00
N LEU A 288 -19.22 -20.44 -13.44
CA LEU A 288 -19.29 -21.00 -14.79
C LEU A 288 -20.51 -21.93 -14.88
#